data_AF-A0A6J1W793-F1
#
_entry.id   AF-A0A6J1W793-F1
#
_cell.length_a   1.000
_cell.length_b   1.000
_cell.length_c   1.000
_cell.angle_alpha   90.00
_cell.angle_beta   90.00
_cell.angle_gamma   90.00
#
_symmetry.space_group_name_H-M   'P 1'
#
loop_
_entity.id
_entity.type
_entity.pdbx_description
1 polymer ?
#
loop_
_entity_poly.entity_id
_entity_poly.type
_entity_poly.pdbx_seq_one_letter_code
_entity_poly.pdbx_strand_id
1 'polypeptide(L)'
;MPEESGEAQLSFLTDSLIATIDSLEKETERFRELLLYGRKKDALESAMKHGLWGHALLLASKMDSRTHARVMTRFANSLPINDPLQTVYQLMSGRMPAASTCCGDEKWGDWRPHLAMVLSNLTNNTDVESRTIVTMGDTLGNPAR
;
A
#
# COMPACT_ATOMS: atom_id res chain seq x y z
N MET A 1 27.57 -31.15 13.01
CA MET A 1 26.53 -31.18 11.98
C MET A 1 25.65 -29.93 12.02
N PRO A 2 26.17 -28.71 11.77
CA PRO A 2 25.34 -27.52 11.58
C PRO A 2 24.95 -27.25 10.10
N GLU A 3 25.67 -27.83 9.13
CA GLU A 3 25.48 -27.58 7.69
C GLU A 3 24.13 -28.07 7.13
N GLU A 4 23.65 -29.24 7.58
CA GLU A 4 22.39 -29.87 7.13
C GLU A 4 21.14 -29.04 7.50
N SER A 5 21.24 -28.24 8.57
CA SER A 5 20.16 -27.33 8.99
C SER A 5 20.06 -26.08 8.12
N GLY A 6 21.16 -25.64 7.50
CA GLY A 6 21.18 -24.47 6.62
C GLY A 6 20.61 -24.79 5.24
N GLU A 7 20.95 -25.96 4.69
CA GLU A 7 20.44 -26.43 3.41
C GLU A 7 18.92 -26.64 3.43
N ALA A 8 18.37 -27.19 4.52
CA ALA A 8 16.92 -27.35 4.69
C ALA A 8 16.16 -26.02 4.81
N GLN A 9 16.78 -24.99 5.40
CA GLN A 9 16.19 -23.64 5.46
C GLN A 9 16.22 -22.97 4.09
N LEU A 10 17.34 -23.10 3.35
CA LEU A 10 17.46 -22.61 1.99
C LEU A 10 16.46 -23.29 1.05
N SER A 11 16.29 -24.61 1.13
CA SER A 11 15.33 -25.34 0.31
C SER A 11 13.90 -24.88 0.57
N PHE A 12 13.53 -24.68 1.84
CA PHE A 12 12.21 -24.19 2.21
C PHE A 12 11.95 -22.77 1.69
N LEU A 13 12.94 -21.88 1.79
CA LEU A 13 12.82 -20.52 1.25
C LEU A 13 12.67 -20.54 -0.28
N THR A 14 13.42 -21.40 -0.98
CA THR A 14 13.28 -21.55 -2.43
C THR A 14 11.91 -22.11 -2.82
N ASP A 15 11.41 -23.13 -2.13
CA ASP A 15 10.09 -23.71 -2.41
C ASP A 15 8.97 -22.68 -2.17
N SER A 16 9.09 -21.89 -1.09
CA SER A 16 8.13 -20.83 -0.80
C SER A 16 8.16 -19.72 -1.86
N LEU A 17 9.35 -19.37 -2.38
CA LEU A 17 9.49 -18.39 -3.45
C LEU A 17 8.89 -18.90 -4.77
N ILE A 18 9.17 -20.16 -5.12
CA ILE A 18 8.61 -20.79 -6.32
C ILE A 18 7.08 -20.79 -6.23
N ALA A 19 6.50 -21.20 -5.10
CA ALA A 19 5.06 -21.21 -4.91
C ALA A 19 4.43 -19.80 -5.04
N THR A 20 5.14 -18.74 -4.61
CA THR A 20 4.65 -17.37 -4.78
C THR A 20 4.71 -16.91 -6.23
N ILE A 21 5.77 -17.27 -6.96
CA ILE A 21 5.91 -16.98 -8.40
C ILE A 21 4.82 -17.71 -9.19
N ASP A 22 4.62 -19.01 -8.97
CA ASP A 22 3.60 -19.82 -9.63
C ASP A 22 2.18 -19.25 -9.40
N SER A 23 1.92 -18.81 -8.16
CA SER A 23 0.66 -18.15 -7.82
C SER A 23 0.47 -16.85 -8.61
N LEU A 24 1.50 -16.02 -8.71
CA LEU A 24 1.45 -14.76 -9.45
C LEU A 24 1.23 -14.97 -10.95
N GLU A 25 1.89 -15.97 -11.53
CA GLU A 25 1.71 -16.37 -12.93
C GLU A 25 0.29 -16.85 -13.20
N LYS A 26 -0.26 -17.69 -12.33
CA LYS A 26 -1.64 -18.18 -12.42
C LYS A 26 -2.66 -17.04 -12.37
N GLU A 27 -2.49 -16.09 -11.45
CA GLU A 27 -3.40 -14.95 -11.36
C GLU A 27 -3.26 -14.00 -12.57
N THR A 28 -2.06 -13.92 -13.16
CA THR A 28 -1.83 -13.18 -14.40
C THR A 28 -2.48 -13.88 -15.60
N GLU A 29 -2.44 -15.21 -15.67
CA GLU A 29 -3.15 -15.99 -16.69
C GLU A 29 -4.66 -15.77 -16.58
N ARG A 30 -5.22 -15.88 -15.37
CA ARG A 30 -6.63 -15.60 -15.12
C ARG A 30 -7.02 -14.18 -15.56
N PHE A 31 -6.19 -13.19 -15.27
CA PHE A 31 -6.39 -11.82 -15.74
C PHE A 31 -6.41 -11.75 -17.28
N ARG A 32 -5.48 -12.43 -17.96
CA ARG A 32 -5.42 -12.52 -19.42
C ARG A 32 -6.67 -13.17 -20.01
N GLU A 33 -7.10 -14.31 -19.47
CA GLU A 33 -8.31 -15.01 -19.90
C GLU A 33 -9.55 -14.11 -19.81
N LEU A 34 -9.74 -13.42 -18.67
CA LEU A 34 -10.87 -12.50 -18.51
C LEU A 34 -10.87 -11.38 -19.56
N LEU A 35 -9.69 -10.87 -19.93
CA LEU A 35 -9.55 -9.88 -20.98
C LEU A 35 -9.80 -10.44 -22.39
N LEU A 36 -9.37 -11.67 -22.68
CA LEU A 36 -9.66 -12.35 -23.94
C LEU A 36 -11.18 -12.49 -24.16
N TYR A 37 -11.93 -12.72 -23.09
CA TYR A 37 -13.40 -12.74 -23.13
C TYR A 37 -14.06 -11.34 -23.07
N GLY A 38 -13.28 -10.26 -23.12
CA GLY A 38 -13.79 -8.88 -23.07
C GLY A 38 -14.30 -8.43 -21.69
N ARG A 39 -14.11 -9.24 -20.63
CA ARG A 39 -14.64 -9.01 -19.27
C ARG A 39 -13.74 -8.08 -18.46
N LYS A 40 -13.55 -6.84 -18.94
CA LYS A 40 -12.63 -5.85 -18.34
C LYS A 40 -12.90 -5.57 -16.85
N LYS A 41 -14.18 -5.50 -16.44
CA LYS A 41 -14.55 -5.26 -15.03
C LYS A 41 -14.13 -6.41 -14.12
N ASP A 42 -14.33 -7.65 -14.57
CA ASP A 42 -13.98 -8.83 -13.79
C ASP A 42 -12.47 -9.03 -13.74
N ALA A 43 -11.77 -8.77 -14.85
CA ALA A 43 -10.31 -8.73 -14.89
C ALA A 43 -9.76 -7.73 -13.87
N LEU A 44 -10.33 -6.52 -13.82
CA LEU A 44 -9.92 -5.49 -12.89
C LEU A 44 -10.13 -5.89 -11.42
N GLU A 45 -11.30 -6.41 -11.06
CA GLU A 45 -11.56 -6.87 -9.70
C GLU A 45 -10.67 -8.07 -9.31
N SER A 46 -10.43 -9.01 -10.24
CA SER A 46 -9.51 -10.13 -10.02
C SER A 46 -8.08 -9.65 -9.79
N ALA A 47 -7.60 -8.69 -10.59
CA ALA A 47 -6.25 -8.15 -10.43
C ALA A 47 -6.07 -7.43 -9.08
N MET A 48 -7.04 -6.59 -8.68
CA MET A 48 -6.98 -5.92 -7.38
C MET A 48 -7.01 -6.90 -6.20
N LYS A 49 -7.84 -7.94 -6.30
CA LYS A 49 -7.97 -8.95 -5.23
C LYS A 49 -6.67 -9.70 -4.97
N HIS A 50 -5.90 -9.99 -6.02
CA HIS A 50 -4.67 -10.77 -5.93
C HIS A 50 -3.39 -9.92 -5.97
N GLY A 51 -3.50 -8.59 -5.78
CA GLY A 51 -2.34 -7.71 -5.68
C GLY A 51 -1.63 -7.42 -7.02
N LEU A 52 -2.24 -7.74 -8.16
CA LEU A 52 -1.74 -7.40 -9.50
C LEU A 52 -1.94 -5.91 -9.83
N TRP A 53 -1.50 -5.03 -8.93
CA TRP A 53 -1.80 -3.60 -8.97
C TRP A 53 -1.26 -2.92 -10.22
N GLY A 54 -0.09 -3.31 -10.72
CA GLY A 54 0.44 -2.77 -11.99
C GLY A 54 -0.51 -2.99 -13.17
N HIS A 55 -1.03 -4.21 -13.31
CA HIS A 55 -2.02 -4.55 -14.34
C HIS A 55 -3.37 -3.84 -14.09
N ALA A 56 -3.83 -3.82 -12.84
CA ALA A 56 -5.08 -3.17 -12.47
C ALA A 56 -5.07 -1.66 -12.75
N LEU A 57 -3.99 -0.97 -12.34
CA LEU A 57 -3.80 0.47 -12.55
C LEU A 57 -3.70 0.80 -14.04
N LEU A 58 -2.91 0.03 -14.80
CA LEU A 58 -2.79 0.23 -16.24
C LEU A 58 -4.14 0.04 -16.94
N LEU A 59 -4.86 -1.05 -16.66
CA LEU A 59 -6.18 -1.30 -17.24
C LEU A 59 -7.16 -0.18 -16.88
N ALA A 60 -7.23 0.19 -15.60
CA ALA A 60 -8.12 1.23 -15.11
C ALA A 60 -7.83 2.61 -15.73
N SER A 61 -6.55 2.94 -16.00
CA SER A 61 -6.16 4.17 -16.68
C SER A 61 -6.69 4.29 -18.11
N LYS A 62 -7.03 3.15 -18.74
CA LYS A 62 -7.63 3.06 -20.08
C LYS A 62 -9.16 2.87 -20.04
N MET A 63 -9.74 2.82 -18.85
CA MET A 63 -11.19 2.83 -18.63
C MET A 63 -11.65 4.28 -18.38
N ASP A 64 -12.77 4.46 -17.69
CA ASP A 64 -13.25 5.78 -17.30
C ASP A 64 -12.53 6.34 -16.06
N SER A 65 -12.56 7.67 -15.92
CA SER A 65 -11.88 8.39 -14.84
C SER A 65 -12.33 7.99 -13.44
N ARG A 66 -13.62 7.65 -13.27
CA ARG A 66 -14.17 7.20 -11.97
C ARG A 66 -13.59 5.84 -11.61
N THR A 67 -13.50 4.92 -12.57
CA THR A 67 -12.84 3.63 -12.37
C THR A 67 -11.38 3.80 -12.00
N HIS A 68 -10.63 4.63 -12.73
CA HIS A 68 -9.23 4.91 -12.41
C HIS A 68 -9.03 5.45 -10.99
N ALA A 69 -9.79 6.49 -10.62
CA ALA A 69 -9.70 7.09 -9.28
C ALA A 69 -10.05 6.09 -8.16
N ARG A 70 -11.03 5.22 -8.37
CA ARG A 70 -11.42 4.17 -7.42
C ARG A 70 -10.29 3.16 -7.21
N VAL A 71 -9.64 2.73 -8.28
CA VAL A 71 -8.53 1.76 -8.21
C VAL A 71 -7.32 2.39 -7.52
N MET A 72 -6.95 3.63 -7.86
CA MET A 72 -5.89 4.37 -7.16
C MET A 72 -6.15 4.45 -5.66
N THR A 73 -7.39 4.75 -5.26
CA THR A 73 -7.79 4.80 -3.84
C THR A 73 -7.66 3.43 -3.15
N ARG A 74 -8.10 2.34 -3.82
CA ARG A 74 -7.97 0.98 -3.27
C ARG A 74 -6.51 0.52 -3.19
N PHE A 75 -5.66 0.92 -4.14
CA PHE A 75 -4.23 0.61 -4.12
C PHE A 75 -3.54 1.28 -2.93
N ALA A 76 -3.74 2.59 -2.74
CA ALA A 76 -3.18 3.29 -1.58
C ALA A 76 -3.62 2.59 -0.28
N ASN A 77 -4.92 2.37 -0.11
CA ASN A 77 -5.47 1.70 1.07
C ASN A 77 -5.15 0.20 1.20
N SER A 78 -4.42 -0.40 0.25
CA SER A 78 -3.94 -1.78 0.38
C SER A 78 -2.65 -1.88 1.19
N LEU A 79 -1.96 -0.76 1.41
CA LEU A 79 -0.79 -0.67 2.27
C LEU A 79 -1.16 -0.77 3.75
N PRO A 80 -0.25 -1.27 4.60
CA PRO A 80 -0.43 -1.20 6.05
C PRO A 80 -0.72 0.23 6.49
N ILE A 81 -1.63 0.39 7.46
CA ILE A 81 -2.07 1.71 7.89
C ILE A 81 -0.93 2.53 8.55
N ASN A 82 0.05 1.82 9.11
CA ASN A 82 1.26 2.38 9.71
C ASN A 82 2.46 2.37 8.75
N ASP A 83 2.25 2.14 7.46
CA ASP A 83 3.30 2.30 6.45
C ASP A 83 3.50 3.81 6.15
N PRO A 84 4.74 4.34 6.18
CA PRO A 84 5.00 5.72 5.77
C PRO A 84 4.55 6.03 4.33
N LEU A 85 4.53 5.05 3.43
CA LEU A 85 3.96 5.21 2.09
C LEU A 85 2.46 5.55 2.13
N GLN A 86 1.71 4.96 3.07
CA GLN A 86 0.30 5.30 3.26
C GLN A 86 0.14 6.76 3.72
N THR A 87 1.09 7.27 4.52
CA THR A 87 1.09 8.66 4.99
C THR A 87 1.25 9.63 3.83
N VAL A 88 2.25 9.43 2.97
CA VAL A 88 2.46 10.34 1.84
C VAL A 88 1.32 10.26 0.83
N TYR A 89 0.74 9.07 0.57
CA TYR A 89 -0.40 8.95 -0.33
C TYR A 89 -1.67 9.65 0.19
N GLN A 90 -1.92 9.60 1.50
CA GLN A 90 -3.01 10.36 2.12
C GLN A 90 -2.78 11.87 2.00
N LEU A 91 -1.55 12.32 2.26
CA LEU A 91 -1.16 13.72 2.16
C LEU A 91 -1.30 14.25 0.73
N MET A 92 -0.76 13.54 -0.26
CA MET A 92 -0.88 13.89 -1.70
C MET A 92 -2.33 13.89 -2.19
N SER A 93 -3.21 13.16 -1.52
CA SER A 93 -4.65 13.17 -1.78
C SER A 93 -5.39 14.33 -1.08
N GLY A 94 -4.66 15.23 -0.41
CA GLY A 94 -5.21 16.37 0.35
C GLY A 94 -5.94 15.95 1.63
N ARG A 95 -5.64 14.76 2.18
CA ARG A 95 -6.28 14.22 3.39
C ARG A 95 -5.30 14.24 4.55
N MET A 96 -5.84 14.43 5.76
CA MET A 96 -5.08 14.23 6.99
C MET A 96 -4.64 12.76 7.08
N PRO A 97 -3.34 12.47 7.22
CA PRO A 97 -2.88 11.10 7.40
C PRO A 97 -3.34 10.50 8.73
N ALA A 98 -3.59 9.18 8.76
CA ALA A 98 -3.98 8.48 9.99
C ALA A 98 -2.89 8.54 11.07
N ALA A 99 -1.62 8.55 10.66
CA ALA A 99 -0.48 8.70 11.56
C ALA A 99 -0.56 9.98 12.41
N SER A 100 -1.21 11.04 11.91
CA SER A 100 -1.35 12.31 12.64
C SER A 100 -2.11 12.16 13.95
N THR A 101 -3.04 11.21 14.05
CA THR A 101 -3.90 11.01 15.24
C THR A 101 -3.59 9.73 16.00
N CYS A 102 -2.75 8.85 15.46
CA CYS A 102 -2.47 7.54 16.04
C CYS A 102 -1.01 7.34 16.47
N CYS A 103 -0.10 8.24 16.07
CA CYS A 103 1.33 8.15 16.40
C CYS A 103 1.70 8.19 17.89
N GLY A 104 0.76 8.55 18.76
CA GLY A 104 0.94 8.50 20.22
C GLY A 104 0.70 7.12 20.83
N ASP A 105 0.15 6.16 20.07
CA ASP A 105 -0.05 4.77 20.51
C ASP A 105 1.20 3.93 20.22
N GLU A 106 1.77 3.28 21.24
CA GLU A 106 2.92 2.38 21.08
C GLU A 106 2.64 1.25 20.07
N LYS A 107 1.39 0.83 19.93
CA LYS A 107 0.97 -0.20 18.96
C LYS A 107 1.00 0.30 17.52
N TRP A 108 0.98 1.62 17.30
CA TRP A 108 1.07 2.20 15.96
C TRP A 108 2.46 2.05 15.36
N GLY A 109 3.50 2.24 16.19
CA GLY A 109 4.90 2.17 15.81
C GLY A 109 5.62 3.52 15.87
N ASP A 110 6.84 3.59 15.33
CA ASP A 110 7.66 4.79 15.35
C ASP A 110 7.05 5.90 14.48
N TRP A 111 6.81 7.06 15.08
CA TRP A 111 6.24 8.22 14.39
C TRP A 111 7.24 8.94 13.48
N ARG A 112 8.54 8.77 13.70
CA ARG A 112 9.59 9.56 13.01
C ARG A 112 9.58 9.40 11.48
N PRO A 113 9.43 8.20 10.90
CA PRO A 113 9.33 8.04 9.45
C PRO A 113 8.09 8.71 8.85
N HIS A 114 6.99 8.76 9.59
CA HIS A 114 5.77 9.47 9.17
C HIS A 114 5.99 10.98 9.13
N LEU A 115 6.64 11.56 10.16
CA LEU A 115 6.99 12.98 10.12
C LEU A 115 7.92 13.29 8.95
N ALA A 116 8.94 12.46 8.75
CA ALA A 116 9.90 12.63 7.67
C ALA A 116 9.21 12.63 6.30
N MET A 117 8.23 11.73 6.09
CA MET A 117 7.41 11.70 4.88
C MET A 117 6.66 13.02 4.68
N VAL A 118 6.01 13.54 5.71
CA VAL A 118 5.25 14.81 5.64
C VAL A 118 6.18 15.98 5.33
N LEU A 119 7.28 16.12 6.07
CA LEU A 119 8.23 17.23 5.91
C LEU A 119 8.96 17.21 4.57
N SER A 120 9.22 16.04 4.00
CA SER A 120 9.95 15.91 2.74
C SER A 120 9.05 16.10 1.51
N ASN A 121 7.73 15.98 1.67
CA ASN A 121 6.76 16.07 0.58
C ASN A 121 5.77 17.23 0.78
N LEU A 122 6.23 18.30 1.43
CA LEU A 122 5.46 19.54 1.51
C LEU A 122 5.24 20.09 0.09
N THR A 123 3.99 20.43 -0.20
CA THR A 123 3.51 20.96 -1.46
C THR A 123 2.99 22.38 -1.25
N ASN A 124 2.43 23.00 -2.28
CA ASN A 124 1.84 24.34 -2.16
C ASN A 124 0.54 24.36 -1.32
N ASN A 125 0.02 23.20 -0.87
CA ASN A 125 -1.15 23.12 0.02
C ASN A 125 -0.70 23.11 1.49
N THR A 126 -0.22 24.27 1.93
CA THR A 126 0.38 24.45 3.27
C THR A 126 -0.60 24.17 4.42
N ASP A 127 -1.91 24.25 4.18
CA ASP A 127 -2.92 24.12 5.23
C ASP A 127 -3.07 22.68 5.75
N VAL A 128 -3.17 21.70 4.86
CA VAL A 128 -3.30 20.29 5.26
C VAL A 128 -2.01 19.82 5.94
N GLU A 129 -0.87 20.21 5.37
CA GLU A 129 0.45 19.86 5.87
C GLU A 129 0.73 20.47 7.25
N SER A 130 0.46 21.77 7.42
CA SER A 130 0.64 22.45 8.71
C SER A 130 -0.27 21.84 9.78
N ARG A 131 -1.54 21.59 9.46
CA ARG A 131 -2.45 20.92 10.40
C ARG A 131 -1.98 19.50 10.74
N THR A 132 -1.48 18.76 9.76
CA THR A 132 -0.92 17.41 9.96
C THR A 132 0.20 17.44 10.99
N ILE A 133 1.17 18.36 10.82
CA ILE A 133 2.32 18.50 11.73
C ILE A 133 1.85 18.89 13.13
N VAL A 134 0.94 19.87 13.24
CA VAL A 134 0.39 20.32 14.53
C VAL A 134 -0.34 19.18 15.25
N THR A 135 -1.28 18.51 14.58
CA THR A 135 -2.06 17.41 15.17
C THR A 135 -1.17 16.26 15.62
N MET A 136 -0.14 15.94 14.84
CA MET A 136 0.81 14.90 15.21
C MET A 136 1.63 15.30 16.45
N GLY A 137 2.06 16.57 16.54
CA GLY A 137 2.70 17.12 17.74
C GLY A 137 1.79 17.06 18.97
N ASP A 138 0.52 17.45 18.84
CA ASP A 138 -0.47 17.40 19.91
C ASP A 138 -0.70 15.96 20.43
N THR A 139 -0.78 15.00 19.51
CA THR A 139 -0.96 13.57 19.80
C THR A 139 0.25 12.99 20.53
N LEU A 140 1.47 13.37 20.12
CA LEU A 140 2.70 12.93 20.77
C LEU A 140 2.94 13.59 22.13
N GLY A 141 2.51 14.85 22.30
CA GLY A 141 2.58 15.57 23.57
C GLY A 141 1.56 15.10 24.60
N ASN A 142 0.46 14.50 24.15
CA ASN A 142 -0.60 13.93 25.00
C ASN A 142 -0.94 12.50 24.56
N PRO A 143 -0.01 11.54 24.70
CA PRO A 143 -0.26 10.17 24.26
C PRO A 143 -1.47 9.61 24.98
N ALA A 144 -2.38 8.98 24.24
CA ALA A 144 -3.51 8.27 24.82
C ALA A 144 -2.95 7.19 25.77
N ARG A 145 -3.27 7.32 27.07
CA ARG A 145 -2.86 6.34 28.09
C ARG A 145 -3.45 4.96 27.83
#